data_AF-A0AAV5FXC1-F1
#
_entry.id   AF-A0AAV5FXC1-F1
#
_cell.length_a   1.000
_cell.length_b   1.000
_cell.length_c   1.000
_cell.angle_alpha   90.00
_cell.angle_beta   90.00
_cell.angle_gamma   90.00
#
_symmetry.space_group_name_H-M   'P 1'
#
loop_
_entity.id
_entity.type
_entity.pdbx_description
1 polymer ?
#
loop_
_entity_poly.entity_id
_entity_poly.type
_entity_poly.pdbx_seq_one_letter_code
_entity_poly.pdbx_strand_id
1 'polypeptide(L)'
;MQDQVSKIVSFHERSTASVESLARSREDNSGLSIKEVMSIVKESGAAPGTKEFFIASELFTKKAEREMFMTLDTPQERFEWLTMKHFVKYGH
;
A
#
# COMPACT_ATOMS: atom_id res chain seq x y z
N MET A 1 33.02 21.89 -31.48
CA MET A 1 32.76 21.86 -30.02
C MET A 1 31.27 22.02 -29.64
N GLN A 2 30.36 22.26 -30.60
CA GLN A 2 28.92 22.43 -30.35
C GLN A 2 28.11 21.10 -30.34
N ASP A 3 28.68 20.02 -30.90
CA ASP A 3 28.00 18.72 -31.04
C ASP A 3 27.93 17.90 -29.73
N GLN A 4 28.84 18.13 -28.79
CA GLN A 4 28.85 17.42 -27.50
C GLN A 4 27.81 17.98 -26.51
N VAL A 5 27.55 19.29 -26.54
CA VAL A 5 26.56 19.92 -25.65
C VAL A 5 25.12 19.53 -26.01
N SER A 6 24.85 19.27 -27.30
CA SER A 6 23.54 18.73 -27.75
C SER A 6 23.30 17.29 -27.28
N LYS A 7 24.33 16.45 -27.14
CA LYS A 7 24.15 15.09 -26.61
C LYS A 7 23.85 15.06 -25.11
N ILE A 8 24.41 16.02 -24.36
CA ILE A 8 24.23 16.10 -22.91
C ILE A 8 22.81 16.59 -22.56
N VAL A 9 22.25 17.55 -23.31
CA VAL A 9 20.87 18.02 -23.07
C VAL A 9 19.84 16.91 -23.37
N SER A 10 20.05 16.13 -24.43
CA SER A 10 19.16 15.03 -24.79
C SER A 10 19.20 13.85 -23.81
N PHE A 11 20.32 13.64 -23.11
CA PHE A 11 20.40 12.64 -22.04
C PHE A 11 19.68 13.12 -20.77
N HIS A 12 19.69 14.42 -20.50
CA HIS A 12 19.04 15.00 -19.32
C HIS A 12 17.50 14.95 -19.41
N GLU A 13 16.91 15.26 -20.56
CA GLU A 13 15.45 15.21 -20.76
C GLU A 13 14.86 13.81 -20.59
N ARG A 14 15.62 12.77 -20.96
CA ARG A 14 15.21 11.37 -20.78
C ARG A 14 15.34 10.89 -19.33
N SER A 15 16.17 11.55 -18.53
CA SER A 15 16.44 11.18 -17.15
C SER A 15 15.45 11.80 -16.15
N THR A 16 14.81 12.94 -16.48
CA THR A 16 13.78 13.56 -15.62
C THR A 16 12.40 12.96 -15.83
N ALA A 17 12.07 12.48 -17.04
CA ALA A 17 10.81 11.79 -17.30
C ALA A 17 10.62 10.53 -16.42
N SER A 18 11.71 9.86 -16.04
CA SER A 18 11.68 8.65 -15.21
C SER A 18 11.39 8.92 -13.73
N VAL A 19 11.65 10.13 -13.21
CA VAL A 19 11.35 10.46 -11.80
C VAL A 19 9.95 11.04 -11.64
N GLU A 20 9.43 11.72 -12.66
CA GLU A 20 8.04 12.22 -12.67
C GLU A 20 7.02 11.07 -12.66
N SER A 21 7.34 9.94 -13.29
CA SER A 21 6.53 8.72 -13.21
C SER A 21 6.52 8.09 -11.81
N LEU A 22 7.60 8.19 -11.05
CA LEU A 22 7.64 7.71 -9.66
C LEU A 22 6.94 8.68 -8.70
N ALA A 23 6.98 9.99 -8.98
CA ALA A 23 6.27 11.01 -8.22
C ALA A 23 4.74 10.92 -8.40
N ARG A 24 4.26 10.71 -9.64
CA ARG A 24 2.82 10.54 -9.91
C ARG A 24 2.22 9.27 -9.33
N SER A 25 3.00 8.19 -9.19
CA SER A 25 2.56 6.97 -8.49
C SER A 25 2.36 7.17 -6.98
N ARG A 26 2.90 8.25 -6.41
CA ARG A 26 2.80 8.57 -4.98
C ARG A 26 1.61 9.48 -4.65
N GLU A 27 1.03 10.10 -5.67
CA GLU A 27 -0.04 11.10 -5.56
C GLU A 27 -1.44 10.55 -5.88
N ASP A 28 -1.61 9.24 -6.11
CA ASP A 28 -2.91 8.60 -5.91
C ASP A 28 -3.08 8.25 -4.42
N ASN A 29 -3.01 9.27 -3.56
CA ASN A 29 -3.39 9.18 -2.15
C ASN A 29 -4.92 9.25 -2.00
N SER A 30 -5.65 8.59 -2.90
CA SER A 30 -7.09 8.36 -2.75
C SER A 30 -7.24 7.23 -1.74
N GLY A 31 -7.08 7.57 -0.45
CA GLY A 31 -6.93 6.61 0.65
C GLY A 31 -7.81 5.38 0.46
N LEU A 32 -7.16 4.23 0.24
CA LEU A 32 -7.81 3.00 -0.23
C LEU A 32 -9.12 2.76 0.50
N SER A 33 -10.20 2.71 -0.27
CA SER A 33 -11.55 2.62 0.27
C SER A 33 -11.66 1.40 1.19
N ILE A 34 -12.44 1.53 2.27
CA ILE A 34 -12.71 0.41 3.18
C ILE A 34 -13.20 -0.81 2.37
N LYS A 35 -14.00 -0.59 1.32
CA LYS A 35 -14.48 -1.65 0.44
C LYS A 35 -13.34 -2.42 -0.25
N GLU A 36 -12.33 -1.71 -0.76
CA GLU A 36 -11.18 -2.32 -1.45
C GLU A 36 -10.35 -3.12 -0.46
N VAL A 37 -10.00 -2.53 0.68
CA VAL A 37 -9.23 -3.21 1.72
C VAL A 37 -9.96 -4.45 2.23
N MET A 38 -11.28 -4.37 2.45
CA MET A 38 -12.07 -5.52 2.88
C MET A 38 -12.21 -6.60 1.80
N SER A 39 -12.03 -6.29 0.50
CA SER A 39 -11.89 -7.32 -0.53
C SER A 39 -10.62 -8.12 -0.32
N ILE A 40 -9.50 -7.41 -0.17
CA ILE A 40 -8.17 -8.01 -0.01
C ILE A 40 -8.08 -8.84 1.27
N VAL A 41 -8.74 -8.42 2.34
CA VAL A 41 -8.86 -9.20 3.59
C VAL A 41 -9.49 -10.57 3.35
N LYS A 42 -10.57 -10.63 2.56
CA LYS A 42 -11.23 -11.90 2.21
C LYS A 42 -10.32 -12.77 1.36
N GLU A 43 -9.63 -12.17 0.39
CA GLU A 43 -8.63 -12.85 -0.46
C GLU A 43 -7.44 -13.37 0.37
N SER A 44 -7.16 -12.72 1.50
CA SER A 44 -6.13 -13.13 2.47
C SER A 44 -6.59 -14.25 3.42
N GLY A 45 -7.81 -14.76 3.26
CA GLY A 45 -8.35 -15.88 4.05
C GLY A 45 -9.21 -15.49 5.24
N ALA A 46 -9.34 -14.19 5.55
CA ALA A 46 -10.25 -13.71 6.59
C ALA A 46 -11.67 -13.57 6.02
N ALA A 47 -12.40 -14.69 5.97
CA ALA A 47 -13.76 -14.73 5.44
C ALA A 47 -14.78 -13.99 6.34
N PRO A 48 -15.90 -13.48 5.80
CA PRO A 48 -16.96 -12.89 6.61
C PRO A 48 -17.44 -13.86 7.72
N GLY A 49 -17.62 -13.34 8.95
CA GLY A 49 -18.01 -14.15 10.11
C GLY A 49 -16.86 -14.79 10.88
N THR A 50 -15.61 -14.63 10.42
CA THR A 50 -14.42 -15.01 11.19
C THR A 50 -13.99 -13.90 12.15
N LYS A 51 -13.21 -14.26 13.19
CA LYS A 51 -12.63 -13.27 14.11
C LYS A 51 -11.73 -12.29 13.37
N GLU A 52 -10.98 -12.74 12.38
CA GLU A 52 -10.04 -11.93 11.62
C GLU A 52 -10.75 -10.90 10.74
N PHE A 53 -11.88 -11.26 10.15
CA PHE A 53 -12.69 -10.31 9.39
C PHE A 53 -13.28 -9.23 10.30
N PHE A 54 -13.69 -9.57 11.52
CA PHE A 54 -14.14 -8.59 12.51
C PHE A 54 -13.00 -7.67 12.93
N ILE A 55 -11.83 -8.22 13.26
CA ILE A 55 -10.60 -7.45 13.57
C ILE A 55 -10.27 -6.45 12.45
N ALA A 56 -10.30 -6.91 11.20
CA ALA A 56 -10.07 -6.06 10.03
C ALA A 56 -11.10 -4.92 9.94
N SER A 57 -12.38 -5.20 10.19
CA SER A 57 -13.44 -4.19 10.14
C SER A 57 -13.26 -3.08 11.16
N GLU A 58 -12.72 -3.39 12.34
CA GLU A 58 -12.39 -2.39 13.36
C GLU A 58 -11.12 -1.61 13.01
N LEU A 59 -10.05 -2.30 12.60
CA LEU A 59 -8.75 -1.70 12.28
C LEU A 59 -8.84 -0.71 11.11
N PHE A 60 -9.53 -1.09 10.03
CA PHE A 60 -9.53 -0.32 8.79
C PHE A 60 -10.45 0.89 8.76
N THR A 61 -11.16 1.17 9.85
CA THR A 61 -11.72 2.51 10.10
C THR A 61 -10.63 3.59 10.11
N LYS A 62 -9.39 3.23 10.44
CA LYS A 62 -8.23 4.14 10.47
C LYS A 62 -7.47 4.10 9.15
N LYS A 63 -7.21 5.28 8.56
CA LYS A 63 -6.45 5.40 7.30
C LYS A 63 -5.03 4.84 7.41
N ALA A 64 -4.30 5.19 8.47
CA ALA A 64 -2.92 4.73 8.65
C ALA A 64 -2.79 3.19 8.73
N GLU A 65 -3.77 2.51 9.33
CA GLU A 65 -3.80 1.05 9.39
C GLU A 65 -4.07 0.44 8.01
N ARG A 66 -4.94 1.07 7.20
CA ARG A 66 -5.16 0.66 5.80
C ARG A 66 -3.90 0.83 4.96
N GLU A 67 -3.21 1.96 5.11
CA GLU A 67 -1.97 2.23 4.39
C GLU A 67 -0.87 1.22 4.78
N MET A 68 -0.71 0.93 6.07
CA MET A 68 0.24 -0.07 6.55
C MET A 68 -0.08 -1.48 6.06
N PHE A 69 -1.35 -1.89 6.08
CA PHE A 69 -1.75 -3.22 5.60
C PHE A 69 -1.43 -3.44 4.12
N MET A 70 -1.42 -2.36 3.34
CA MET A 70 -1.17 -2.40 1.90
C MET A 70 0.32 -2.43 1.54
N THR A 71 1.21 -2.20 2.50
CA THR A 71 2.64 -2.44 2.30
C THR A 71 3.02 -3.92 2.43
N LEU A 72 2.09 -4.78 2.87
CA LEU A 72 2.31 -6.22 3.00
C LEU A 72 2.04 -6.90 1.65
N ASP A 73 3.00 -7.69 1.17
CA ASP A 73 2.96 -8.30 -0.15
C ASP A 73 2.12 -9.57 -0.19
N THR A 74 2.26 -10.44 0.82
CA THR A 74 1.60 -11.76 0.78
C THR A 74 0.27 -11.81 1.55
N PRO A 75 -0.68 -12.65 1.10
CA PRO A 75 -1.91 -12.98 1.84
C PRO A 75 -1.64 -13.44 3.27
N GLN A 76 -0.58 -14.23 3.48
CA GLN A 76 -0.24 -14.79 4.78
C GLN A 76 0.26 -13.70 5.75
N GLU A 77 1.18 -12.83 5.30
CA GLU A 77 1.65 -11.71 6.11
C GLU A 77 0.50 -10.78 6.53
N ARG A 78 -0.43 -10.52 5.61
CA ARG A 78 -1.64 -9.74 5.87
C ARG A 78 -2.50 -10.36 6.96
N PHE A 79 -2.72 -11.66 6.89
CA PHE A 79 -3.51 -12.40 7.87
C PHE A 79 -2.83 -12.41 9.25
N GLU A 80 -1.54 -12.72 9.30
CA GLU A 80 -0.76 -12.73 10.54
C GLU A 80 -0.72 -11.34 11.18
N TRP A 81 -0.50 -10.29 10.39
CA TRP A 81 -0.47 -8.91 10.85
C TRP A 81 -1.78 -8.49 11.54
N LEU A 82 -2.95 -8.86 10.99
CA LEU A 82 -4.26 -8.59 11.61
C LEU A 82 -4.33 -9.19 13.02
N THR A 83 -3.89 -10.43 13.18
CA THR A 83 -3.93 -11.13 14.48
C THR A 83 -2.95 -10.51 15.48
N MET A 84 -1.72 -10.17 15.05
CA MET A 84 -0.73 -9.52 15.91
C MET A 84 -1.19 -8.13 16.34
N LYS A 85 -1.77 -7.34 15.42
CA LYS A 85 -2.22 -5.98 15.74
C LYS A 85 -3.34 -5.98 16.77
N HIS A 86 -4.28 -6.92 16.66
CA HIS A 86 -5.32 -7.11 17.67
C HIS A 86 -4.72 -7.57 19.01
N PHE A 87 -3.77 -8.50 19.01
CA PHE A 87 -3.09 -8.95 20.22
C PHE A 87 -2.32 -7.82 20.92
N VAL A 88 -1.60 -6.96 20.19
CA VAL A 88 -0.91 -5.80 20.81
C VAL A 88 -1.90 -4.81 21.42
N LYS A 89 -3.11 -4.69 20.87
CA LYS A 89 -4.12 -3.73 21.33
C LYS A 89 -4.93 -4.23 22.53
N TYR A 90 -5.16 -5.53 22.64
CA TYR A 90 -6.09 -6.13 23.62
C TYR A 90 -5.52 -7.32 24.39
N GLY A 91 -4.32 -7.78 24.04
CA GLY A 91 -3.58 -8.78 24.79
C GLY A 91 -3.05 -8.16 26.08
N HIS A 92 -3.42 -8.77 27.20
CA HIS A 92 -2.95 -8.43 28.54
C HIS A 92 -1.61 -9.13 28.83
#